data_AF-A0A0G1B912-F1
#
_entry.id   AF-A0A0G1B912-F1
#
_cell.length_a   1.000
_cell.length_b   1.000
_cell.length_c   1.000
_cell.angle_alpha   90.00
_cell.angle_beta   90.00
_cell.angle_gamma   90.00
#
_symmetry.space_group_name_H-M   'P 1'
#
loop_
_entity.id
_entity.type
_entity.pdbx_description
1 polymer ?
#
loop_
_entity_poly.entity_id
_entity_poly.type
_entity_poly.pdbx_seq_one_letter_code
_entity_poly.pdbx_strand_id
1 'polypeptide(L)'
;MSERVEGQLSYWQKTLNLSDYQIILERISPVQVFDADIDRHKNPFIGVRLDGEVRATILHTRLLEEEDIIHELVHLAHWDWPEEQVRQETTRLMVSCNYHG
;
A
#
# COMPACT_ATOMS: atom_id res chain seq x y z
N MET A 1 -15.81 -1.58 -3.15
CA MET A 1 -14.79 -1.32 -2.11
C MET A 1 -15.52 -1.15 -0.79
N SER A 2 -14.91 -1.44 0.36
CA SER A 2 -15.57 -1.12 1.65
C SER A 2 -15.29 0.34 2.01
N GLU A 3 -16.29 1.03 2.58
CA GLU A 3 -16.13 2.40 3.09
C GLU A 3 -14.98 2.52 4.10
N ARG A 4 -14.68 1.41 4.80
CA ARG A 4 -13.55 1.32 5.73
C ARG A 4 -12.21 1.52 5.05
N VAL A 5 -11.98 0.87 3.91
CA VAL A 5 -10.70 0.95 3.18
C VAL A 5 -10.50 2.36 2.62
N GLU A 6 -11.55 2.99 2.10
CA GLU A 6 -11.50 4.36 1.60
C GLU A 6 -11.23 5.38 2.72
N GLY A 7 -11.84 5.17 3.89
CA GLY A 7 -11.58 5.96 5.09
C GLY A 7 -10.15 5.83 5.60
N GLN A 8 -9.62 4.60 5.66
CA GLN A 8 -8.23 4.34 6.04
C GLN A 8 -7.24 4.97 5.06
N LEU A 9 -7.47 4.79 3.75
CA LEU A 9 -6.65 5.39 2.71
C LEU A 9 -6.61 6.92 2.85
N SER A 10 -7.77 7.56 2.99
CA SER A 10 -7.86 9.02 3.13
C SER A 10 -7.15 9.54 4.38
N TYR A 11 -7.30 8.83 5.51
CA TYR A 11 -6.63 9.18 6.77
C TYR A 11 -5.12 9.10 6.62
N TRP A 12 -4.61 7.96 6.16
CA TRP A 12 -3.17 7.71 6.09
C TRP A 12 -2.48 8.53 5.00
N GLN A 13 -3.16 8.76 3.88
CA GLN A 13 -2.67 9.66 2.83
C GLN A 13 -2.43 11.07 3.38
N LYS A 14 -3.33 11.58 4.23
CA LYS A 14 -3.15 12.88 4.90
C LYS A 14 -2.03 12.83 5.94
N THR A 15 -1.98 11.78 6.76
CA THR A 15 -0.95 11.61 7.80
C THR A 15 0.46 11.56 7.22
N LEU A 16 0.63 10.96 6.04
CA LEU A 16 1.90 10.83 5.34
C LEU A 16 2.20 12.00 4.37
N ASN A 17 1.38 13.06 4.40
CA ASN A 17 1.52 14.22 3.51
C ASN A 17 1.50 13.87 2.01
N LEU A 18 0.68 12.90 1.63
CA LEU A 18 0.48 12.43 0.25
C LEU A 18 -0.81 13.00 -0.37
N SER A 19 -1.37 14.09 0.16
CA SER A 19 -2.64 14.67 -0.29
C SER A 19 -2.65 15.13 -1.75
N ASP A 20 -1.47 15.40 -2.32
CA ASP A 20 -1.33 15.76 -3.74
C ASP A 20 -1.42 14.55 -4.68
N TYR A 21 -1.28 13.32 -4.15
CA TYR A 21 -1.39 12.11 -4.95
C TYR A 21 -2.85 11.69 -5.14
N GLN A 22 -3.23 11.39 -6.38
CA GLN A 22 -4.43 10.63 -6.69
C GLN A 22 -4.11 9.13 -6.54
N ILE A 23 -4.56 8.53 -5.43
CA ILE A 23 -4.31 7.12 -5.14
C ILE A 23 -5.52 6.28 -5.56
N ILE A 24 -5.28 5.27 -6.38
CA ILE A 24 -6.29 4.36 -6.89
C ILE A 24 -6.00 2.95 -6.38
N LEU A 25 -7.06 2.23 -6.00
CA LEU A 25 -6.95 0.82 -5.64
C LEU A 25 -7.43 -0.01 -6.81
N GLU A 26 -6.57 -0.89 -7.32
CA GLU A 26 -6.87 -1.75 -8.45
C GLU A 26 -6.71 -3.22 -8.07
N ARG A 27 -7.81 -3.96 -8.15
CA ARG A 27 -7.80 -5.40 -7.91
C ARG A 27 -7.30 -6.12 -9.16
N ILE A 28 -6.24 -6.90 -9.03
CA ILE A 28 -5.70 -7.77 -10.09
C ILE A 28 -5.92 -9.24 -9.75
N SER A 29 -5.91 -10.09 -10.78
CA SER A 29 -5.99 -11.54 -10.60
C SER A 29 -4.61 -12.11 -10.23
N PRO A 30 -4.51 -13.03 -9.25
CA PRO A 30 -3.24 -13.72 -8.94
C PRO A 30 -2.57 -14.36 -10.16
N VAL A 31 -3.34 -14.77 -11.17
CA VAL A 31 -2.79 -15.37 -12.41
C VAL A 31 -1.90 -14.39 -13.18
N GLN A 32 -2.09 -13.08 -13.00
CA GLN A 32 -1.30 -12.02 -13.61
C GLN A 32 0.02 -11.79 -12.87
N VAL A 33 0.17 -12.35 -11.66
CA VAL A 33 1.37 -12.19 -10.83
C VAL A 33 2.30 -13.37 -11.10
N PHE A 34 3.44 -13.08 -11.71
CA PHE A 34 4.54 -14.00 -11.93
C PHE A 34 5.67 -13.69 -10.95
N ASP A 35 6.15 -14.71 -10.24
CA ASP A 35 7.32 -14.64 -9.38
C ASP A 35 8.50 -15.28 -10.11
N ALA A 36 9.52 -14.47 -10.39
CA ALA A 36 10.68 -14.87 -11.17
C ALA A 36 11.68 -15.73 -10.39
N ASP A 37 11.70 -15.61 -9.05
CA ASP A 37 12.66 -16.35 -8.21
C ASP A 37 12.27 -17.83 -8.09
N ILE A 38 10.97 -18.12 -8.20
CA ILE A 38 10.41 -19.47 -8.12
C ILE A 38 9.70 -19.93 -9.42
N ASP A 39 9.81 -19.15 -10.49
CA ASP A 39 9.23 -19.40 -11.83
C ASP A 39 7.75 -19.83 -11.79
N ARG A 40 6.90 -19.02 -11.14
CA ARG A 40 5.51 -19.42 -10.85
C ARG A 40 4.51 -18.28 -11.00
N HIS A 41 3.32 -18.61 -11.51
CA HIS A 41 2.14 -17.74 -11.50
C HIS A 41 1.24 -17.98 -10.27
N LYS A 42 0.15 -17.20 -10.14
CA LYS A 42 -0.88 -17.35 -9.09
C LYS A 42 -0.39 -16.98 -7.70
N ASN A 43 0.52 -16.01 -7.62
CA ASN A 43 1.03 -15.53 -6.34
C ASN A 43 0.14 -14.39 -5.79
N PRO A 44 0.02 -14.28 -4.46
CA PRO A 44 -0.54 -13.10 -3.85
C PRO A 44 0.37 -11.90 -4.11
N PHE A 45 -0.23 -10.73 -4.31
CA PHE A 45 0.50 -9.48 -4.52
C PHE A 45 -0.27 -8.32 -3.92
N ILE A 46 0.48 -7.45 -3.26
CA ILE A 46 0.12 -6.07 -2.95
C ILE A 46 1.36 -5.24 -3.30
N GLY A 47 1.16 -4.12 -3.96
CA GLY A 47 2.26 -3.24 -4.33
C GLY A 47 1.76 -1.94 -4.94
N VAL A 48 2.53 -0.87 -4.78
CA VAL A 48 2.24 0.44 -5.37
C VAL A 48 3.06 0.68 -6.64
N ARG A 49 2.42 1.29 -7.63
CA ARG A 49 3.07 1.79 -8.85
C ARG A 49 2.74 3.26 -9.05
N LEU A 50 3.74 4.07 -9.42
CA LEU A 50 3.53 5.43 -9.92
C LEU A 50 3.03 5.41 -11.36
N ASP A 51 1.90 6.07 -11.60
CA ASP A 51 1.27 6.26 -12.90
C ASP A 51 1.40 7.74 -13.34
N GLY A 52 2.64 8.25 -13.33
CA GLY A 52 2.96 9.66 -13.57
C GLY A 52 3.44 10.39 -12.32
N GLU A 53 3.39 11.72 -12.33
CA GLU A 53 3.95 12.55 -11.24
C GLU A 53 3.06 12.59 -9.98
N VAL A 54 1.74 12.55 -10.16
CA VAL A 54 0.77 12.79 -9.08
C VAL A 54 -0.26 11.66 -8.96
N ARG A 55 -0.06 10.53 -9.62
CA ARG A 55 -1.00 9.40 -9.58
C ARG A 55 -0.26 8.14 -9.17
N ALA A 56 -0.84 7.40 -8.23
CA ALA A 56 -0.32 6.12 -7.79
C ALA A 56 -1.45 5.08 -7.77
N THR A 57 -1.13 3.84 -8.13
CA THR A 57 -2.07 2.73 -8.08
C THR A 57 -1.54 1.66 -7.14
N ILE A 58 -2.31 1.32 -6.11
CA ILE A 58 -2.10 0.15 -5.26
C ILE A 58 -2.78 -1.03 -5.93
N LEU A 59 -1.98 -1.94 -6.43
CA LEU A 59 -2.40 -3.20 -7.03
C LEU A 59 -2.56 -4.24 -5.94
N HIS A 60 -3.65 -5.00 -5.94
CA HIS A 60 -3.88 -6.01 -4.91
C HIS A 60 -4.64 -7.24 -5.41
N THR A 61 -4.22 -8.43 -4.98
CA THR A 61 -4.92 -9.69 -5.30
C THR A 61 -5.89 -10.15 -4.21
N ARG A 62 -5.68 -9.69 -2.97
CA ARG A 62 -6.50 -10.03 -1.79
C ARG A 62 -7.29 -8.82 -1.30
N LEU A 63 -8.04 -8.98 -0.20
CA LEU A 63 -8.65 -7.83 0.48
C LEU A 63 -7.55 -7.04 1.17
N LEU A 64 -7.64 -5.71 1.10
CA LEU A 64 -6.69 -4.83 1.78
C LEU A 64 -7.08 -4.69 3.24
N GLU A 65 -6.08 -4.88 4.10
CA GLU A 65 -6.14 -4.55 5.52
C GLU A 65 -5.49 -3.18 5.75
N GLU A 66 -5.65 -2.64 6.95
CA GLU A 66 -5.09 -1.32 7.28
C GLU A 66 -3.57 -1.27 7.14
N GLU A 67 -2.90 -2.32 7.60
CA GLU A 67 -1.44 -2.47 7.50
C GLU A 67 -0.97 -2.42 6.05
N ASP A 68 -1.70 -3.09 5.14
CA ASP A 68 -1.38 -3.08 3.71
C ASP A 68 -1.44 -1.65 3.14
N ILE A 69 -2.48 -0.89 3.51
CA ILE A 69 -2.63 0.49 3.05
C ILE A 69 -1.48 1.35 3.54
N ILE A 70 -1.14 1.26 4.83
CA ILE A 70 -0.03 2.04 5.41
C ILE A 70 1.29 1.66 4.73
N HIS A 71 1.54 0.36 4.55
CA HIS A 71 2.76 -0.16 3.95
C HIS A 71 2.99 0.41 2.55
N GLU A 72 1.98 0.34 1.68
CA GLU A 72 2.08 0.88 0.32
C GLU A 72 2.17 2.41 0.28
N LEU A 73 1.54 3.11 1.22
CA LEU A 73 1.69 4.56 1.33
C LEU A 73 3.08 4.97 1.84
N VAL A 74 3.70 4.18 2.72
CA VAL A 74 5.08 4.42 3.16
C VAL A 74 6.04 4.21 1.99
N HIS A 75 5.85 3.19 1.16
CA HIS A 75 6.59 3.07 -0.11
C HIS A 75 6.43 4.30 -1.00
N LEU A 76 5.21 4.83 -1.11
CA LEU A 76 4.95 6.02 -1.92
C LEU A 76 5.62 7.29 -1.35
N ALA A 77 5.63 7.45 -0.02
CA ALA A 77 6.29 8.56 0.65
C ALA A 77 7.84 8.46 0.62
N HIS A 78 8.36 7.24 0.56
CA HIS A 78 9.80 6.95 0.65
C HIS A 78 10.21 5.89 -0.38
N TRP A 79 10.19 6.26 -1.66
CA TRP A 79 10.41 5.35 -2.79
C TRP A 79 11.73 4.56 -2.73
N ASP A 80 12.78 5.17 -2.19
CA ASP A 80 14.13 4.58 -2.14
C ASP A 80 14.39 3.78 -0.85
N TRP A 81 13.40 3.65 0.03
CA TRP A 81 13.58 2.87 1.25
C TRP A 81 13.59 1.36 0.97
N PRO A 82 14.51 0.60 1.59
CA PRO A 82 14.45 -0.84 1.60
C PRO A 82 13.22 -1.32 2.39
N GLU A 83 12.71 -2.48 1.99
CA GLU A 83 11.57 -3.16 2.61
C GLU A 83 11.60 -3.18 4.14
N GLU A 84 12.79 -3.40 4.73
CA GLU A 84 12.95 -3.43 6.17
C GLU A 84 12.60 -2.09 6.84
N GLN A 85 13.00 -0.96 6.24
CA GLN A 85 12.70 0.37 6.76
C GLN A 85 11.21 0.69 6.61
N VAL A 86 10.61 0.31 5.48
CA VAL A 86 9.17 0.45 5.24
C VAL A 86 8.39 -0.32 6.31
N ARG A 87 8.72 -1.59 6.52
CA ARG A 87 8.08 -2.44 7.55
C ARG A 87 8.20 -1.87 8.97
N GLN A 88 9.36 -1.34 9.32
CA GLN A 88 9.58 -0.70 10.63
C GLN A 88 8.69 0.53 10.81
N GLU A 89 8.60 1.36 9.77
CA GLU A 89 7.77 2.56 9.81
C GLU A 89 6.27 2.23 9.80
N THR A 90 5.82 1.26 8.99
CA THR A 90 4.45 0.73 9.04
C THR A 90 4.09 0.28 10.46
N THR A 91 4.97 -0.49 11.11
CA THR A 91 4.76 -0.95 12.48
C THR A 91 4.66 0.22 13.46
N ARG A 92 5.56 1.21 13.35
CA ARG A 92 5.57 2.40 14.20
C ARG A 92 4.27 3.18 14.07
N LEU A 93 3.78 3.38 12.86
CA LEU A 93 2.54 4.09 12.56
C LEU A 93 1.32 3.35 13.11
N MET A 94 1.23 2.03 12.87
CA MET A 94 0.18 1.16 13.41
C MET A 94 0.08 1.25 14.94
N VAL A 95 1.23 1.22 15.63
CA VAL A 95 1.26 1.38 17.09
C VAL A 95 0.81 2.78 17.51
N SER A 96 1.30 3.84 16.83
CA SER A 96 0.99 5.23 17.21
C SER A 96 -0.50 5.58 17.12
N CYS A 97 -1.23 4.97 16.18
CA CYS A 97 -2.68 5.13 16.06
C CYS A 97 -3.47 4.33 17.11
N ASN A 98 -2.96 3.16 17.52
CA ASN A 98 -3.58 2.35 18.57
C ASN A 98 -3.45 2.95 19.98
N TYR A 99 -2.57 3.94 20.19
CA TYR A 99 -2.44 4.65 21.47
C TYR A 99 -3.37 5.87 21.63
N HIS A 100 -4.17 6.20 20.62
CA HIS A 100 -5.15 7.30 20.64
C HIS A 100 -6.62 6.81 20.65
N GLY A 101 -6.84 5.52 20.97
CA GLY A 101 -8.16 4.91 21.14
C GLY A 101 -8.64 4.87 22.58
#